data_AF-A0A538RRL6-F1
#
_entry.id   AF-A0A538RRL6-F1
#
_cell.length_a   1.000
_cell.length_b   1.000
_cell.length_c   1.000
_cell.angle_alpha   90.00
_cell.angle_beta   90.00
_cell.angle_gamma   90.00
#
_symmetry.space_group_name_H-M   'P 1'
#
loop_
_entity.id
_entity.type
_entity.pdbx_description
1 polymer ?
#
loop_
_entity_poly.entity_id
_entity_poly.type
_entity_poly.pdbx_seq_one_letter_code
_entity_poly.pdbx_strand_id
1 'polypeptide(L)'
;MGERKKIGTRLVLVLSVSPFAEQSIHDLDRIERVIADTLPPEQRATAQLYSRGTTASVRDLAAVNQLDRSRIEFLVLASVFVVLVLLLRRVVLPIYLLLSVLFSYYATLGVSFLVFWALDPHGFTGIDWKVAIFLFTILIAVGEDYNIFLLTRVHEEQRQHGPVAGITAALSRTGPIISSCGIIMAGTFSSLLAGSLAEMKQLGFALAFGVLLDTFVVRPILVPAYLILVANGRLSWRRLAGKTTAAPAEAPTAPHSLPKP
;
A
#
# COMPACT_ATOMS: atom_id res chain seq x y z
N MET A 1 58.77 1.39 17.93
CA MET A 1 57.33 1.73 17.88
C MET A 1 56.57 0.40 17.71
N GLY A 2 56.16 -0.24 18.81
CA GLY A 2 55.60 -1.59 18.76
C GLY A 2 54.13 -1.59 18.34
N GLU A 3 53.80 -2.32 17.27
CA GLU A 3 52.40 -2.64 16.95
C GLU A 3 51.78 -3.37 18.13
N ARG A 4 50.81 -2.74 18.81
CA ARG A 4 49.98 -3.46 19.78
C ARG A 4 49.21 -4.53 19.02
N LYS A 5 49.60 -5.79 19.19
CA LYS A 5 48.90 -6.96 18.66
C LYS A 5 47.46 -6.92 19.15
N LYS A 6 46.49 -6.65 18.26
CA LYS A 6 45.07 -6.67 18.60
C LYS A 6 44.68 -8.10 18.94
N ILE A 7 44.49 -8.37 20.23
CA ILE A 7 44.00 -9.67 20.71
C ILE A 7 42.50 -9.70 20.46
N GLY A 8 42.03 -10.65 19.64
CA GLY A 8 40.61 -10.83 19.34
C GLY A 8 40.13 -12.19 19.85
N THR A 9 38.99 -12.21 20.54
CA THR A 9 38.29 -13.43 20.96
C THR A 9 37.11 -13.65 20.04
N ARG A 10 36.98 -14.84 19.47
CA ARG A 10 35.84 -15.22 18.64
C ARG A 10 34.94 -16.18 19.41
N LEU A 11 33.66 -15.81 19.54
CA LEU A 11 32.60 -16.67 20.06
C LEU A 11 31.73 -17.11 18.88
N VAL A 12 31.40 -18.40 18.80
CA VAL A 12 30.46 -18.93 17.81
C VAL A 12 29.19 -19.31 18.55
N LEU A 13 28.09 -18.65 18.19
CA LEU A 13 26.79 -18.84 18.81
C LEU A 13 25.86 -19.49 17.79
N VAL A 14 25.14 -20.52 18.21
CA VAL A 14 24.09 -21.17 17.42
C VAL A 14 22.80 -21.02 18.20
N LEU A 15 21.88 -20.20 17.68
CA LEU A 15 20.57 -20.01 18.29
C LEU A 15 19.67 -21.20 17.97
N SER A 16 18.78 -21.54 18.90
CA SER A 16 17.77 -22.59 18.72
C SER A 16 16.61 -22.18 17.80
N VAL A 17 16.47 -20.86 17.56
CA VAL A 17 15.43 -20.26 16.72
C VAL A 17 16.00 -19.90 15.35
N SER A 18 15.15 -19.89 14.33
CA SER A 18 15.52 -19.51 12.95
C SER A 18 16.26 -18.17 12.91
N PRO A 19 17.36 -18.04 12.14
CA PRO A 19 18.12 -16.79 12.05
C PRO A 19 17.34 -15.63 11.41
N PHE A 20 16.19 -15.91 10.79
CA PHE A 20 15.31 -14.91 10.18
C PHE A 20 14.19 -14.44 11.11
N ALA A 21 13.99 -15.10 12.26
CA ALA A 21 12.95 -14.73 13.21
C ALA A 21 13.32 -13.46 13.96
N GLU A 22 12.31 -12.62 14.24
CA GLU A 22 12.48 -11.42 15.07
C GLU A 22 13.04 -11.73 16.46
N GLN A 23 12.64 -12.87 17.04
CA GLN A 23 13.18 -13.34 18.31
C GLN A 23 14.70 -13.53 18.28
N SER A 24 15.27 -14.01 17.17
CA SER A 24 16.71 -14.17 17.03
C SER A 24 17.45 -12.83 17.03
N ILE A 25 16.84 -11.77 16.50
CA ILE A 25 17.38 -10.40 16.57
C ILE A 25 17.38 -9.92 18.02
N HIS A 26 16.27 -10.09 18.74
CA HIS A 26 16.18 -9.72 20.15
C HIS A 26 17.15 -10.50 21.04
N ASP A 27 17.31 -11.79 20.79
CA ASP A 27 18.26 -12.64 21.51
C ASP A 27 19.71 -12.19 21.25
N LEU A 28 20.04 -11.84 20.00
CA LEU A 28 21.35 -11.28 19.66
C LEU A 28 21.62 -9.97 20.40
N ASP A 29 20.67 -9.03 20.39
CA ASP A 29 20.80 -7.76 21.11
C ASP A 29 20.92 -7.96 22.62
N ARG A 30 20.27 -8.98 23.17
CA ARG A 30 20.38 -9.34 24.59
C ARG A 30 21.77 -9.91 24.90
N ILE A 31 22.28 -10.80 24.06
CA ILE A 31 23.61 -11.40 24.21
C ILE A 31 24.69 -10.30 24.14
N GLU A 32 24.63 -9.41 23.16
CA GLU A 32 25.58 -8.31 23.03
C GLU A 32 25.57 -7.39 24.26
N ARG A 33 24.38 -7.05 24.78
CA ARG A 33 24.25 -6.26 26.03
C ARG A 33 24.86 -6.97 27.23
N VAL A 34 24.56 -8.26 27.43
CA VAL A 34 25.13 -9.04 28.55
C VAL A 34 26.65 -9.13 28.45
N ILE A 35 27.21 -9.32 27.25
CA ILE A 35 28.66 -9.32 27.04
C ILE A 35 29.24 -7.95 27.40
N ALA A 36 28.63 -6.85 26.94
CA ALA A 36 29.08 -5.50 27.24
C ALA A 36 29.05 -5.18 28.75
N ASP A 37 28.01 -5.63 29.45
CA ASP A 37 27.83 -5.42 30.89
C ASP A 37 28.76 -6.29 31.75
N THR A 38 29.12 -7.48 31.26
CA THR A 38 30.04 -8.40 31.97
C THR A 38 31.50 -7.95 31.84
N LEU A 39 31.84 -7.14 30.82
CA LEU A 39 33.20 -6.62 30.66
C LEU A 39 33.57 -5.69 31.84
N PRO A 40 34.79 -5.83 32.41
CA PRO A 40 35.31 -4.92 33.41
C PRO A 40 35.28 -3.46 32.91
N PRO A 41 35.02 -2.46 33.78
CA PRO A 41 34.89 -1.06 33.38
C PRO A 41 36.10 -0.55 32.56
N GLU A 42 37.31 -0.98 32.92
CA GLU A 42 38.56 -0.62 32.23
C GLU A 42 38.62 -1.14 30.79
N GLN A 43 38.03 -2.31 30.53
CA GLN A 43 38.01 -2.95 29.21
C GLN A 43 36.81 -2.50 28.38
N ARG A 44 35.71 -2.08 29.02
CA ARG A 44 34.49 -1.62 28.34
C ARG A 44 34.71 -0.41 27.43
N ALA A 45 35.67 0.46 27.77
CA ALA A 45 36.02 1.63 26.97
C ALA A 45 36.92 1.32 25.76
N THR A 46 37.58 0.15 25.73
CA THR A 46 38.57 -0.21 24.70
C THR A 46 38.17 -1.44 23.87
N ALA A 47 37.25 -2.26 24.37
CA ALA A 47 36.74 -3.42 23.68
C ALA A 47 35.75 -3.02 22.57
N GLN A 48 35.95 -3.56 21.37
CA GLN A 48 35.01 -3.44 20.26
C GLN A 48 34.33 -4.79 20.05
N LEU A 49 33.01 -4.81 20.18
CA LEU A 49 32.20 -5.98 19.92
C LEU A 49 31.68 -5.92 18.48
N TYR A 50 31.88 -7.00 17.74
CA TYR A 50 31.37 -7.15 16.38
C TYR A 50 30.58 -8.45 16.27
N SER A 51 29.37 -8.35 15.75
CA SER A 51 28.54 -9.51 15.43
C SER A 51 28.54 -9.76 13.93
N ARG A 52 28.64 -11.05 13.57
CA ARG A 52 28.62 -11.50 12.17
C ARG A 52 27.83 -12.79 12.06
N GLY A 53 27.11 -12.94 10.95
CA GLY A 53 26.26 -14.10 10.67
C GLY A 53 24.90 -13.66 10.17
N THR A 54 24.07 -14.61 9.79
CA THR A 54 22.76 -14.34 9.16
C THR A 54 21.88 -13.44 10.01
N THR A 55 21.73 -13.72 11.31
CA THR A 55 20.91 -12.92 12.23
C THR A 55 21.41 -11.48 12.35
N ALA A 56 22.73 -11.27 12.47
CA ALA A 56 23.31 -9.93 12.53
C ALA A 56 23.05 -9.16 11.22
N SER A 57 23.23 -9.81 10.07
CA SER A 57 22.91 -9.21 8.77
C SER A 57 21.42 -8.85 8.64
N VAL A 58 20.51 -9.70 9.12
CA VAL A 58 19.06 -9.44 9.08
C VAL A 58 18.69 -8.29 10.01
N ARG A 59 19.27 -8.21 11.22
CA ARG A 59 19.11 -7.07 12.14
C ARG A 59 19.56 -5.76 11.50
N ASP A 60 20.77 -5.75 10.96
CA ASP A 60 21.35 -4.54 10.36
C ASP A 60 20.49 -4.08 9.18
N LEU A 61 20.01 -5.02 8.36
CA LEU A 61 19.09 -4.75 7.26
C LEU A 61 17.74 -4.20 7.75
N ALA A 62 17.17 -4.77 8.82
CA ALA A 62 15.93 -4.31 9.41
C ALA A 62 16.06 -2.88 9.96
N ALA A 63 17.17 -2.58 10.65
CA ALA A 63 17.45 -1.26 11.20
C ALA A 63 17.57 -0.19 10.10
N VAL A 64 18.30 -0.49 9.02
CA VAL A 64 18.41 0.41 7.86
C VAL A 64 17.05 0.62 7.21
N ASN A 65 16.28 -0.45 6.98
CA ASN A 65 14.95 -0.33 6.38
C ASN A 65 13.99 0.47 7.26
N GLN A 66 14.03 0.32 8.57
CA GLN A 66 13.13 1.05 9.48
C GLN A 66 13.40 2.56 9.45
N LEU A 67 14.66 2.97 9.33
CA LEU A 67 15.05 4.37 9.19
C LEU A 67 14.59 4.95 7.83
N ASP A 68 14.75 4.18 6.76
CA ASP A 68 14.45 4.66 5.41
C ASP A 68 12.99 4.44 4.97
N ARG A 69 12.21 3.64 5.72
CA ARG A 69 10.82 3.30 5.38
C ARG A 69 9.96 4.53 5.06
N SER A 70 9.95 5.53 5.94
CA SER A 70 9.15 6.74 5.74
C SER A 70 9.58 7.54 4.50
N ARG A 71 10.88 7.55 4.20
CA ARG A 71 11.42 8.20 3.01
C ARG A 71 11.01 7.45 1.75
N ILE A 72 11.09 6.12 1.76
CA ILE A 72 10.67 5.27 0.64
C ILE A 72 9.17 5.45 0.38
N GLU A 73 8.33 5.34 1.41
CA GLU A 73 6.87 5.52 1.29
C GLU A 73 6.53 6.90 0.70
N PHE A 74 7.15 7.97 1.21
CA PHE A 74 6.95 9.32 0.70
C PHE A 74 7.43 9.48 -0.75
N LEU A 75 8.64 9.03 -1.08
CA LEU A 75 9.21 9.17 -2.43
C LEU A 75 8.43 8.38 -3.46
N VAL A 76 7.98 7.16 -3.12
CA VAL A 76 7.15 6.34 -4.01
C VAL A 76 5.80 7.00 -4.26
N LEU A 77 5.09 7.41 -3.20
CA LEU A 77 3.80 8.10 -3.34
C LEU A 77 3.94 9.41 -4.12
N ALA A 78 4.98 10.20 -3.85
CA ALA A 78 5.24 11.44 -4.57
C ALA A 78 5.54 11.18 -6.06
N SER A 79 6.34 10.16 -6.36
CA SER A 79 6.69 9.81 -7.74
C SER A 79 5.45 9.36 -8.53
N VAL A 80 4.66 8.45 -7.97
CA VAL A 80 3.40 8.00 -8.57
C VAL A 80 2.43 9.16 -8.73
N PHE A 81 2.28 10.00 -7.71
CA PHE A 81 1.42 11.18 -7.76
C PHE A 81 1.81 12.10 -8.92
N VAL A 82 3.10 12.39 -9.10
CA VAL A 82 3.60 13.21 -10.21
C VAL A 82 3.24 12.60 -11.56
N VAL A 83 3.45 11.28 -11.73
CA VAL A 83 3.10 10.57 -12.97
C VAL A 83 1.60 10.65 -13.25
N LEU A 84 0.75 10.41 -12.24
CA LEU A 84 -0.71 10.52 -12.37
C LEU A 84 -1.14 11.95 -12.70
N VAL A 85 -0.56 12.97 -12.06
CA VAL A 85 -0.87 14.38 -12.36
C VAL A 85 -0.49 14.72 -13.81
N LEU A 86 0.66 14.22 -14.29
CA LEU A 86 1.09 14.42 -15.68
C LEU A 86 0.10 13.80 -16.67
N LEU A 87 -0.35 12.57 -16.40
CA LEU A 87 -1.29 11.83 -17.25
C LEU A 87 -2.71 12.41 -17.22
N LEU A 88 -3.22 12.73 -16.03
CA LEU A 88 -4.62 13.12 -15.82
C LEU A 88 -4.84 14.64 -15.86
N ARG A 89 -3.78 15.45 -15.75
CA ARG A 89 -3.82 16.93 -15.69
C ARG A 89 -4.80 17.50 -14.65
N ARG A 90 -5.13 16.72 -13.64
CA ARG A 90 -6.01 17.08 -12.52
C ARG A 90 -5.39 16.55 -11.24
N VAL A 91 -5.40 17.34 -10.18
CA VAL A 91 -4.75 16.98 -8.90
C VAL A 91 -5.64 16.12 -8.01
N VAL A 92 -6.94 16.40 -7.97
CA VAL A 92 -7.87 15.75 -7.01
C VAL A 92 -8.08 14.27 -7.33
N LEU A 93 -8.12 13.90 -8.61
CA LEU A 93 -8.34 12.51 -9.03
C LEU A 93 -7.15 11.60 -8.67
N PRO A 94 -5.88 11.93 -9.00
CA PRO A 94 -4.71 11.22 -8.50
C PRO A 94 -4.66 11.02 -6.99
N ILE A 95 -5.02 12.04 -6.20
CA ILE A 95 -5.08 11.91 -4.74
C ILE A 95 -6.07 10.83 -4.34
N TYR A 96 -7.27 10.83 -4.92
CA TYR A 96 -8.28 9.82 -4.62
C TYR A 96 -7.80 8.40 -5.00
N LEU A 97 -7.13 8.24 -6.14
CA LEU A 97 -6.60 6.95 -6.58
C LEU A 97 -5.55 6.43 -5.61
N LEU A 98 -4.59 7.26 -5.22
CA LEU A 98 -3.60 6.91 -4.21
C LEU A 98 -4.25 6.52 -2.89
N LEU A 99 -5.24 7.29 -2.43
CA LEU A 99 -5.97 6.98 -1.20
C LEU A 99 -6.74 5.65 -1.31
N SER A 100 -7.28 5.32 -2.49
CA SER A 100 -7.97 4.05 -2.70
C SER A 100 -7.01 2.85 -2.63
N VAL A 101 -5.80 2.98 -3.17
CA VAL A 101 -4.77 1.93 -3.08
C VAL A 101 -4.21 1.82 -1.67
N LEU A 102 -4.00 2.95 -0.98
CA LEU A 102 -3.60 2.96 0.43
C LEU A 102 -4.68 2.32 1.31
N PHE A 103 -5.97 2.52 1.00
CA PHE A 103 -7.06 1.82 1.66
C PHE A 103 -6.96 0.31 1.44
N SER A 104 -6.76 -0.15 0.19
CA SER A 104 -6.50 -1.57 -0.11
C SER A 104 -5.32 -2.10 0.70
N TYR A 105 -4.22 -1.34 0.79
CA TYR A 105 -3.01 -1.71 1.54
C TYR A 105 -3.28 -1.90 3.04
N TYR A 106 -3.87 -0.90 3.71
CA TYR A 106 -4.14 -0.97 5.15
C TYR A 106 -5.21 -2.01 5.48
N ALA A 107 -6.25 -2.15 4.65
CA ALA A 107 -7.25 -3.20 4.79
C ALA A 107 -6.61 -4.59 4.66
N THR A 108 -5.71 -4.78 3.69
CA THR A 108 -4.98 -6.02 3.50
C THR A 108 -4.07 -6.35 4.67
N LEU A 109 -3.35 -5.36 5.22
CA LEU A 109 -2.56 -5.55 6.43
C LEU A 109 -3.43 -5.97 7.62
N GLY A 110 -4.57 -5.30 7.82
CA GLY A 110 -5.50 -5.63 8.89
C GLY A 110 -6.07 -7.04 8.77
N VAL A 111 -6.52 -7.43 7.57
CA VAL A 111 -7.03 -8.78 7.31
C VAL A 111 -5.92 -9.82 7.48
N SER A 112 -4.72 -9.55 6.97
CA SER A 112 -3.58 -10.45 7.13
C SER A 112 -3.24 -10.65 8.60
N PHE A 113 -3.17 -9.56 9.38
CA PHE A 113 -2.97 -9.64 10.83
C PHE A 113 -4.03 -10.52 11.49
N LEU A 114 -5.31 -10.30 11.21
CA LEU A 114 -6.41 -11.08 11.78
C LEU A 114 -6.34 -12.57 11.40
N VAL A 115 -6.03 -12.88 10.14
CA VAL A 115 -5.94 -14.26 9.65
C VAL A 115 -4.79 -15.00 10.34
N PHE A 116 -3.59 -14.42 10.38
CA PHE A 116 -2.44 -15.08 11.02
C PHE A 116 -2.56 -15.13 12.54
N TRP A 117 -3.15 -14.11 13.16
CA TRP A 117 -3.50 -14.15 14.58
C TRP A 117 -4.51 -15.24 14.89
N ALA A 118 -5.53 -15.43 14.05
CA ALA A 118 -6.53 -16.49 14.23
C ALA A 118 -5.97 -17.91 13.99
N LEU A 119 -4.99 -18.05 13.09
CA LEU A 119 -4.34 -19.33 12.80
C LEU A 119 -3.35 -19.77 13.89
N ASP A 120 -2.69 -18.83 14.57
CA ASP A 120 -1.77 -19.12 15.67
C ASP A 120 -1.91 -18.11 16.83
N PRO A 121 -2.99 -18.19 17.64
CA PRO A 121 -3.25 -17.17 18.67
C PRO A 121 -2.19 -17.10 19.78
N HIS A 122 -1.43 -18.17 19.99
CA HIS A 122 -0.45 -18.29 21.08
C HIS A 122 1.00 -18.12 20.62
N GLY A 123 1.29 -18.33 19.33
CA GLY A 123 2.62 -18.19 18.73
C GLY A 123 2.77 -17.02 17.76
N PHE A 124 1.69 -16.27 17.46
CA PHE A 124 1.75 -15.13 16.57
C PHE A 124 2.51 -13.95 17.18
N THR A 125 3.70 -13.70 16.65
CA THR A 125 4.57 -12.59 17.05
C THR A 125 4.31 -11.29 16.29
N GLY A 126 3.44 -11.33 15.27
CA GLY A 126 3.12 -10.18 14.42
C GLY A 126 3.34 -10.47 12.94
N ILE A 127 3.09 -9.44 12.13
CA ILE A 127 3.41 -9.45 10.70
C ILE A 127 4.86 -9.01 10.54
N ASP A 128 5.64 -9.80 9.80
CA ASP A 128 7.04 -9.49 9.52
C ASP A 128 7.17 -8.13 8.80
N TRP A 129 8.16 -7.33 9.20
CA TRP A 129 8.38 -5.98 8.66
C TRP A 129 8.55 -5.96 7.13
N LYS A 130 9.10 -7.04 6.56
CA LYS A 130 9.28 -7.20 5.10
C LYS A 130 7.95 -7.24 4.39
N VAL A 131 6.95 -7.90 4.99
CA VAL A 131 5.60 -8.05 4.40
C VAL A 131 4.99 -6.69 4.14
N ALA A 132 5.08 -5.76 5.11
CA ALA A 132 4.51 -4.43 4.96
C ALA A 132 5.16 -3.62 3.83
N ILE A 133 6.48 -3.72 3.65
CA ILE A 133 7.23 -2.99 2.62
C ILE A 133 6.97 -3.56 1.23
N PHE A 134 7.03 -4.89 1.08
CA PHE A 134 6.76 -5.54 -0.19
C PHE A 134 5.29 -5.39 -0.60
N LEU A 135 4.36 -5.57 0.33
CA LEU A 135 2.94 -5.34 0.08
C LEU A 135 2.69 -3.91 -0.39
N PHE A 136 3.26 -2.91 0.28
CA PHE A 136 3.13 -1.50 -0.12
C PHE A 136 3.62 -1.28 -1.55
N THR A 137 4.85 -1.73 -1.83
CA THR A 137 5.49 -1.50 -3.13
C THR A 137 4.74 -2.18 -4.27
N ILE A 138 4.31 -3.42 -4.08
CA ILE A 138 3.62 -4.19 -5.11
C ILE A 138 2.18 -3.72 -5.31
N LEU A 139 1.41 -3.44 -4.24
CA LEU A 139 0.03 -2.96 -4.38
C LEU A 139 0.00 -1.58 -5.05
N ILE A 140 0.95 -0.70 -4.73
CA ILE A 140 1.07 0.61 -5.39
C ILE A 140 1.41 0.41 -6.87
N ALA A 141 2.41 -0.41 -7.21
CA ALA A 141 2.79 -0.63 -8.60
C ALA A 141 1.62 -1.19 -9.43
N VAL A 142 1.02 -2.28 -8.96
CA VAL A 142 -0.05 -2.99 -9.68
C VAL A 142 -1.34 -2.19 -9.69
N GLY A 143 -1.69 -1.59 -8.56
CA GLY A 143 -2.89 -0.76 -8.44
C GLY A 143 -2.84 0.45 -9.37
N GLU A 144 -1.68 1.07 -9.55
CA GLU A 144 -1.59 2.26 -10.40
C GLU A 144 -1.58 1.94 -11.89
N ASP A 145 -0.96 0.83 -12.29
CA ASP A 145 -1.02 0.35 -13.68
C ASP A 145 -2.48 0.13 -14.12
N TYR A 146 -3.27 -0.51 -13.27
CA TYR A 146 -4.70 -0.69 -13.53
C TYR A 146 -5.50 0.61 -13.44
N ASN A 147 -5.09 1.58 -12.61
CA ASN A 147 -5.77 2.87 -12.49
C ASN A 147 -5.63 3.62 -13.80
N ILE A 148 -4.42 3.67 -14.33
CA ILE A 148 -4.11 4.29 -15.61
C ILE A 148 -4.89 3.61 -16.73
N PHE A 149 -4.91 2.28 -16.78
CA PHE A 149 -5.64 1.53 -17.81
C PHE A 149 -7.15 1.84 -17.78
N LEU A 150 -7.78 1.75 -16.59
CA LEU A 150 -9.20 2.05 -16.43
C LEU A 150 -9.52 3.51 -16.77
N LEU A 151 -8.74 4.46 -16.27
CA LEU A 151 -9.01 5.89 -16.45
C LEU A 151 -8.79 6.37 -17.87
N THR A 152 -7.81 5.80 -18.57
CA THR A 152 -7.62 6.04 -19.99
C THR A 152 -8.87 5.62 -20.75
N ARG A 153 -9.39 4.41 -20.47
CA ARG A 153 -10.62 3.96 -21.12
C ARG A 153 -11.86 4.77 -20.72
N VAL A 154 -11.98 5.17 -19.45
CA VAL A 154 -13.06 6.06 -19.00
C VAL A 154 -13.02 7.36 -19.79
N HIS A 155 -11.83 7.98 -19.97
CA HIS A 155 -11.70 9.22 -20.74
C HIS A 155 -12.12 9.07 -22.20
N GLU A 156 -11.79 7.94 -22.83
CA GLU A 156 -12.18 7.64 -24.21
C GLU A 156 -13.70 7.45 -24.33
N GLU A 157 -14.28 6.62 -23.46
CA GLU A 157 -15.70 6.27 -23.49
C GLU A 157 -16.60 7.44 -23.08
N GLN A 158 -16.14 8.32 -22.18
CA GLN A 158 -16.89 9.52 -21.80
C GLN A 158 -17.07 10.52 -22.94
N ARG A 159 -16.13 10.56 -23.89
CA ARG A 159 -16.25 11.41 -25.10
C ARG A 159 -17.34 10.93 -26.04
N GLN A 160 -17.66 9.63 -26.02
CA GLN A 160 -18.62 9.01 -26.92
C GLN A 160 -20.00 8.85 -26.27
N HIS A 161 -20.03 8.39 -25.01
CA HIS A 161 -21.26 7.98 -24.31
C HIS A 161 -21.69 8.96 -23.21
N GLY A 162 -20.92 10.04 -22.98
CA GLY A 162 -21.18 10.99 -21.90
C GLY A 162 -20.62 10.53 -20.54
N PRO A 163 -20.74 11.35 -19.48
CA PRO A 163 -19.93 11.22 -18.28
C PRO A 163 -20.22 9.96 -17.46
N VAL A 164 -21.49 9.56 -17.31
CA VAL A 164 -21.88 8.40 -16.49
C VAL A 164 -21.86 7.11 -17.32
N ALA A 165 -22.49 7.12 -18.49
CA ALA A 165 -22.54 5.93 -19.36
C ALA A 165 -21.14 5.57 -19.92
N GLY A 166 -20.25 6.54 -20.10
CA GLY A 166 -18.85 6.28 -20.45
C GLY A 166 -18.08 5.55 -19.34
N ILE A 167 -18.34 5.83 -18.06
CA ILE A 167 -17.71 5.12 -16.95
C ILE A 167 -18.16 3.66 -16.93
N THR A 168 -19.46 3.40 -17.07
CA THR A 168 -19.98 2.04 -17.10
C THR A 168 -19.49 1.26 -18.31
N ALA A 169 -19.46 1.89 -19.50
CA ALA A 169 -18.94 1.28 -20.72
C ALA A 169 -17.46 0.91 -20.60
N ALA A 170 -16.65 1.81 -20.03
CA ALA A 170 -15.24 1.55 -19.77
C ALA A 170 -15.06 0.35 -18.82
N LEU A 171 -15.79 0.32 -17.70
CA LEU A 171 -15.71 -0.77 -16.74
C LEU A 171 -16.11 -2.12 -17.35
N SER A 172 -17.17 -2.16 -18.16
CA SER A 172 -17.59 -3.40 -18.84
C SER A 172 -16.55 -3.91 -19.84
N ARG A 173 -15.79 -3.02 -20.49
CA ARG A 173 -14.77 -3.40 -21.48
C ARG A 173 -13.42 -3.76 -20.85
N THR A 174 -12.99 -3.04 -19.82
CA THR A 174 -11.68 -3.28 -19.18
C THR A 174 -11.76 -4.26 -18.02
N GLY A 175 -12.93 -4.43 -17.41
CA GLY A 175 -13.17 -5.31 -16.27
C GLY A 175 -12.63 -6.74 -16.48
N PRO A 176 -12.93 -7.42 -17.60
CA PRO A 176 -12.43 -8.77 -17.85
C PRO A 176 -10.89 -8.87 -17.93
N ILE A 177 -10.24 -7.86 -18.52
CA ILE A 177 -8.77 -7.82 -18.65
C ILE A 177 -8.13 -7.59 -17.29
N ILE A 178 -8.62 -6.61 -16.53
CA ILE A 178 -8.09 -6.30 -15.20
C ILE A 178 -8.34 -7.47 -14.23
N SER A 179 -9.54 -8.05 -14.26
CA SER A 179 -9.92 -9.16 -13.37
C SER A 179 -9.11 -10.42 -13.67
N SER A 180 -8.88 -10.75 -14.94
CA SER A 180 -8.05 -11.91 -15.31
C SER A 180 -6.60 -11.71 -14.87
N CYS A 181 -6.03 -10.51 -15.06
CA CYS A 181 -4.69 -10.19 -14.57
C CYS A 181 -4.61 -10.30 -13.04
N GLY A 182 -5.59 -9.77 -12.31
CA GLY A 182 -5.66 -9.87 -10.86
C GLY A 182 -5.73 -11.32 -10.35
N ILE A 183 -6.52 -12.19 -11.00
CA ILE A 183 -6.58 -13.62 -10.65
C ILE A 183 -5.24 -14.31 -10.90
N ILE A 184 -4.60 -14.06 -12.06
CA ILE A 184 -3.30 -14.66 -12.39
C ILE A 184 -2.26 -14.25 -11.35
N MET A 185 -2.19 -12.96 -11.02
CA MET A 185 -1.28 -12.43 -10.01
C MET A 185 -1.56 -13.00 -8.62
N ALA A 186 -2.82 -13.10 -8.22
CA ALA A 186 -3.20 -13.70 -6.94
C ALA A 186 -2.76 -15.17 -6.87
N GLY A 187 -2.90 -15.92 -7.97
CA GLY A 187 -2.38 -17.28 -8.09
C GLY A 187 -0.86 -17.34 -7.96
N THR A 188 -0.13 -16.44 -8.64
CA THR A 188 1.33 -16.34 -8.54
C THR A 188 1.77 -16.04 -7.11
N PHE A 189 1.17 -15.08 -6.42
CA PHE A 189 1.54 -14.77 -5.03
C PHE A 189 1.12 -15.86 -4.04
N SER A 190 0.00 -16.54 -4.31
CA SER A 190 -0.42 -17.70 -3.51
C SER A 190 0.61 -18.83 -3.53
N SER A 191 1.47 -18.93 -4.55
CA SER A 191 2.56 -19.91 -4.57
C SER A 191 3.55 -19.76 -3.40
N LEU A 192 3.71 -18.54 -2.86
CA LEU A 192 4.56 -18.29 -1.69
C LEU A 192 4.01 -18.94 -0.41
N LEU A 193 2.71 -19.29 -0.37
CA LEU A 193 2.10 -20.05 0.73
C LEU A 193 2.67 -21.46 0.87
N ALA A 194 3.21 -22.02 -0.22
CA ALA A 194 3.90 -23.30 -0.20
C ALA A 194 5.29 -23.23 0.47
N GLY A 195 5.79 -22.01 0.75
CA GLY A 195 7.03 -21.80 1.47
C GLY A 195 6.98 -22.36 2.90
N SER A 196 8.13 -22.82 3.40
CA SER A 196 8.26 -23.35 4.76
C SER A 196 8.36 -22.25 5.82
N LEU A 197 8.81 -21.05 5.44
CA LEU A 197 8.97 -19.92 6.34
C LEU A 197 7.65 -19.17 6.54
N ALA A 198 7.37 -18.78 7.79
CA ALA A 198 6.16 -18.02 8.14
C ALA A 198 6.06 -16.68 7.38
N GLU A 199 7.18 -15.97 7.22
CA GLU A 199 7.25 -14.72 6.45
C GLU A 199 6.86 -14.89 4.97
N MET A 200 7.19 -16.02 4.33
CA MET A 200 6.77 -16.31 2.96
C MET A 200 5.27 -16.51 2.86
N LYS A 201 4.69 -17.23 3.84
CA LYS A 201 3.23 -17.44 3.92
C LYS A 201 2.50 -16.12 4.16
N GLN A 202 3.00 -15.30 5.07
CA GLN A 202 2.44 -13.97 5.34
C GLN A 202 2.48 -13.09 4.09
N LEU A 203 3.63 -13.04 3.41
CA LEU A 203 3.79 -12.25 2.19
C LEU A 203 2.89 -12.74 1.06
N GLY A 204 2.85 -14.07 0.83
CA GLY A 204 2.00 -14.68 -0.18
C GLY A 204 0.53 -14.42 0.02
N PHE A 205 0.04 -14.60 1.24
CA PHE A 205 -1.34 -14.32 1.59
C PHE A 205 -1.67 -12.83 1.40
N ALA A 206 -0.84 -11.95 1.97
CA ALA A 206 -1.08 -10.52 1.93
C ALA A 206 -1.12 -9.99 0.49
N LEU A 207 -0.16 -10.39 -0.36
CA LEU A 207 -0.14 -9.98 -1.76
C LEU A 207 -1.33 -10.54 -2.54
N ALA A 208 -1.64 -11.83 -2.38
CA ALA A 208 -2.77 -12.45 -3.07
C ALA A 208 -4.10 -11.80 -2.67
N PHE A 209 -4.35 -11.65 -1.38
CA PHE A 209 -5.56 -11.01 -0.87
C PHE A 209 -5.64 -9.54 -1.29
N GLY A 210 -4.54 -8.79 -1.16
CA GLY A 210 -4.53 -7.37 -1.49
C GLY A 210 -4.80 -7.08 -2.95
N VAL A 211 -4.21 -7.88 -3.86
CA VAL A 211 -4.51 -7.77 -5.29
C VAL A 211 -5.97 -8.13 -5.59
N LEU A 212 -6.52 -9.18 -4.97
CA LEU A 212 -7.93 -9.55 -5.15
C LEU A 212 -8.88 -8.48 -4.60
N LEU A 213 -8.58 -7.93 -3.42
CA LEU A 213 -9.36 -6.86 -2.80
C LEU A 213 -9.36 -5.62 -3.70
N ASP A 214 -8.20 -5.21 -4.21
CA ASP A 214 -8.11 -4.07 -5.12
C ASP A 214 -8.89 -4.33 -6.41
N THR A 215 -8.67 -5.50 -7.02
CA THR A 215 -9.21 -5.89 -8.32
C THR A 215 -10.72 -6.02 -8.32
N PHE A 216 -11.29 -6.65 -7.28
CA PHE A 216 -12.71 -7.01 -7.25
C PHE A 216 -13.58 -6.08 -6.42
N VAL A 217 -13.01 -5.39 -5.43
CA VAL A 217 -13.78 -4.55 -4.52
C VAL A 217 -13.47 -3.09 -4.76
N VAL A 218 -12.21 -2.69 -4.61
CA VAL A 218 -11.89 -1.26 -4.60
C VAL A 218 -12.02 -0.65 -5.99
N ARG A 219 -11.41 -1.26 -6.99
CA ARG A 219 -11.36 -0.72 -8.34
C ARG A 219 -12.70 -0.70 -9.07
N PRO A 220 -13.54 -1.76 -9.04
CA PRO A 220 -14.82 -1.74 -9.74
C PRO A 220 -15.90 -0.92 -9.03
N ILE A 221 -15.75 -0.68 -7.72
CA ILE A 221 -16.78 -0.02 -6.90
C ILE A 221 -16.34 1.39 -6.52
N LEU A 222 -15.25 1.54 -5.75
CA LEU A 222 -14.82 2.83 -5.20
C LEU A 222 -14.41 3.82 -6.30
N VAL A 223 -13.71 3.38 -7.34
CA VAL A 223 -13.24 4.28 -8.41
C VAL A 223 -14.41 4.81 -9.26
N PRO A 224 -15.28 3.96 -9.85
CA PRO A 224 -16.47 4.42 -10.57
C PRO A 224 -17.43 5.23 -9.71
N ALA A 225 -17.67 4.84 -8.46
CA ALA A 225 -18.56 5.58 -7.56
C ALA A 225 -18.09 7.03 -7.36
N TYR A 226 -16.80 7.23 -7.13
CA TYR A 226 -16.22 8.57 -7.02
C TYR A 226 -16.34 9.36 -8.32
N LEU A 227 -16.01 8.76 -9.45
CA LEU A 227 -16.10 9.42 -10.76
C LEU A 227 -17.54 9.85 -11.09
N ILE A 228 -18.53 9.00 -10.80
CA ILE A 228 -19.96 9.32 -10.99
C ILE A 228 -20.38 10.45 -10.04
N LEU A 229 -19.93 10.44 -8.79
CA LEU A 229 -20.27 11.46 -7.81
C LEU A 229 -19.69 12.84 -8.18
N VAL A 230 -18.47 12.85 -8.72
CA VAL A 230 -17.84 14.05 -9.30
C VAL A 230 -18.56 14.49 -10.56
N ALA A 231 -18.89 13.57 -11.47
CA ALA A 231 -19.60 13.85 -12.73
C ALA A 231 -21.00 14.46 -12.49
N ASN A 232 -21.73 13.98 -11.49
CA ASN A 232 -23.04 14.51 -11.12
C ASN A 232 -22.96 15.85 -10.37
N GLY A 233 -21.77 16.43 -10.22
CA GLY A 233 -21.55 17.71 -9.56
C GLY A 233 -21.83 17.71 -8.06
N ARG A 234 -21.98 16.54 -7.43
CA ARG A 234 -22.22 16.41 -5.98
C ARG A 234 -20.95 16.64 -5.16
N LEU A 235 -19.78 16.44 -5.76
CA LEU A 235 -18.47 16.80 -5.17
C LEU A 235 -17.87 18.10 -5.74
N SER A 236 -18.58 18.82 -6.61
CA SER A 236 -18.04 20.05 -7.18
C SER A 236 -18.02 21.14 -6.11
N TRP A 237 -16.82 21.58 -5.73
CA TRP A 237 -16.57 22.77 -4.90
C TRP A 237 -17.33 24.02 -5.36
N ARG A 238 -17.80 24.07 -6.63
CA ARG A 238 -18.67 25.13 -7.15
C ARG A 238 -20.06 25.22 -6.49
N ARG A 239 -20.56 24.16 -5.84
CA ARG A 239 -21.79 24.24 -5.03
C ARG A 239 -21.53 24.72 -3.60
N LEU A 240 -20.32 24.49 -3.07
CA LEU A 240 -19.89 24.99 -1.76
C LEU A 240 -19.51 26.48 -1.83
N ALA A 241 -18.95 26.93 -2.95
CA ALA A 241 -18.78 28.33 -3.29
C ALA A 241 -20.04 28.88 -3.97
N GLY A 242 -21.09 29.11 -3.16
CA GLY A 242 -22.41 29.52 -3.63
C GLY A 242 -22.40 30.62 -4.71
N LYS A 243 -22.74 30.25 -5.94
CA LYS A 243 -23.35 31.17 -6.91
C LYS A 243 -24.77 30.70 -7.19
N THR A 244 -25.66 31.12 -6.31
CA THR A 244 -27.08 31.29 -6.62
C THR A 244 -27.18 32.45 -7.60
N THR A 245 -26.96 32.21 -8.89
CA THR A 245 -27.61 33.03 -9.91
C THR A 245 -28.99 32.43 -10.09
N ALA A 246 -29.93 32.95 -9.30
CA ALA A 246 -31.35 32.74 -9.50
C ALA A 246 -31.72 33.16 -10.92
N ALA A 247 -32.34 32.26 -11.67
CA ALA A 247 -33.06 32.63 -12.89
C ALA A 247 -34.26 33.52 -12.49
N PRO A 248 -34.59 34.60 -13.22
CA PRO A 248 -35.78 35.38 -12.94
C PRO A 248 -37.01 34.52 -13.16
N ALA A 249 -37.86 34.43 -12.14
CA ALA A 249 -39.13 33.73 -12.16
C ALA A 249 -40.07 34.36 -13.19
N GLU A 250 -40.62 33.51 -14.06
CA GLU A 250 -41.74 33.80 -14.93
C GLU A 250 -42.97 34.15 -14.06
N ALA A 251 -43.56 35.33 -14.30
CA ALA A 251 -44.68 35.85 -13.52
C ALA A 251 -46.04 35.35 -14.07
N PRO A 252 -47.09 35.20 -13.23
CA PRO A 252 -48.32 34.53 -13.61
C PRO A 252 -49.25 35.38 -14.49
N THR A 253 -49.94 34.69 -15.40
CA THR A 253 -50.97 35.17 -16.32
C THR A 253 -52.24 35.70 -15.65
N ALA A 254 -52.87 36.72 -16.25
CA ALA A 254 -54.28 37.10 -16.06
C ALA A 254 -54.78 37.90 -17.30
N PRO A 255 -56.10 38.12 -17.51
CA PRO A 255 -56.99 37.17 -18.19
C PRO A 255 -57.76 37.77 -19.40
N HIS A 256 -58.32 36.87 -20.22
CA HIS A 256 -59.51 37.00 -21.09
C HIS A 256 -59.66 38.19 -22.07
N SER A 257 -59.73 37.87 -23.37
CA SER A 257 -60.75 38.44 -24.26
C SER A 257 -61.13 37.46 -25.38
N LEU A 258 -62.45 37.29 -25.56
CA LEU A 258 -63.17 36.40 -26.47
C LEU A 258 -62.96 36.69 -27.98
N PRO A 259 -63.41 35.79 -28.88
CA PRO A 259 -63.03 35.78 -30.29
C PRO A 259 -63.99 36.54 -31.23
N LYS A 260 -63.52 36.74 -32.47
CA LYS A 260 -64.21 36.96 -33.79
C LYS A 260 -64.10 38.37 -34.41
N PRO A 261 -64.31 38.52 -35.75
CA PRO A 261 -64.78 37.55 -36.75
C PRO A 261 -63.72 36.97 -37.70
#